data_AF-A0A292S9V0-F1
#
_entry.id   AF-A0A292S9V0-F1
#
_cell.length_a   1.000
_cell.length_b   1.000
_cell.length_c   1.000
_cell.angle_alpha   90.00
_cell.angle_beta   90.00
_cell.angle_gamma   90.00
#
_symmetry.space_group_name_H-M   'P 1'
#
loop_
_entity.id
_entity.type
_entity.pdbx_description
1 polymer ?
#
loop_
_entity_poly.entity_id
_entity_poly.type
_entity_poly.pdbx_seq_one_letter_code
_entity_poly.pdbx_strand_id
1 'polypeptide(L)'
;MDNSPIKFLEDTHQYINIETNEEYCSVSKLLGRYKEKFDAENISKWVAKKRGVSQEEILKEWEDNKNFACDRGTDFHAALENYVKYGEVDPLYKKIIEKFQLKVEKYIPNISEIYSEKLLYNHDFKIAGTSDLLFELEDGTFIIGDFKTNKKFRFGSDYGKWMKAPLNHLSECEFNIYALQLGIYGFMNEILTKKKCKGLLIFWLDMNTGNWEVIPTNFMKHEIILMLNHYKKNINTPQ
;
A
#
# COMPACT_ATOMS: atom_id res chain seq x y z
N MET A 1 -18.95 -18.79 3.96
CA MET A 1 -17.94 -18.27 4.89
C MET A 1 -16.61 -18.38 4.19
N ASP A 2 -15.95 -17.26 3.95
CA ASP A 2 -14.65 -17.23 3.26
C ASP A 2 -13.62 -17.90 4.18
N ASN A 3 -13.30 -19.17 3.91
CA ASN A 3 -12.49 -20.00 4.80
C ASN A 3 -11.00 -19.75 4.51
N SER A 4 -10.59 -18.49 4.65
CA SER A 4 -9.20 -18.08 4.47
C SER A 4 -8.33 -18.74 5.54
N PRO A 5 -7.19 -19.37 5.18
CA PRO A 5 -6.27 -19.95 6.15
C PRO A 5 -5.50 -18.89 6.94
N ILE A 6 -5.61 -17.61 6.55
CA ILE A 6 -5.06 -16.47 7.29
C ILE A 6 -6.21 -15.68 7.90
N LYS A 7 -6.06 -15.33 9.19
CA LYS A 7 -6.92 -14.41 9.92
C LYS A 7 -6.19 -13.06 10.06
N PHE A 8 -6.85 -11.98 9.65
CA PHE A 8 -6.42 -10.62 9.96
C PHE A 8 -6.99 -10.20 11.31
N LEU A 9 -6.14 -9.68 12.20
CA LEU A 9 -6.49 -9.14 13.50
C LEU A 9 -6.37 -7.61 13.42
N GLU A 10 -7.51 -6.93 13.28
CA GLU A 10 -7.57 -5.49 13.03
C GLU A 10 -6.93 -4.67 14.17
N ASP A 11 -7.27 -4.97 15.44
CA ASP A 11 -6.77 -4.27 16.63
C ASP A 11 -5.24 -4.22 16.74
N THR A 12 -4.57 -5.27 16.25
CA THR A 12 -3.10 -5.44 16.35
C THR A 12 -2.42 -5.32 15.00
N HIS A 13 -3.20 -5.20 13.92
CA HIS A 13 -2.73 -5.21 12.54
C HIS A 13 -1.84 -6.43 12.22
N GLN A 14 -2.24 -7.62 12.70
CA GLN A 14 -1.50 -8.87 12.54
C GLN A 14 -2.20 -9.85 11.58
N TYR A 15 -1.40 -10.64 10.86
CA TYR A 15 -1.89 -11.71 9.99
C TYR A 15 -1.45 -13.05 10.57
N ILE A 16 -2.38 -13.89 11.00
CA ILE A 16 -2.09 -15.16 11.69
C ILE A 16 -2.58 -16.33 10.83
N ASN A 17 -1.71 -17.31 10.60
CA ASN A 17 -2.13 -18.58 10.02
C ASN A 17 -2.94 -19.38 11.06
N ILE A 18 -4.17 -19.75 10.72
CA ILE A 18 -5.11 -20.38 11.66
C ILE A 18 -4.71 -21.81 12.05
N GLU A 19 -3.94 -22.50 11.22
CA GLU A 19 -3.52 -23.89 11.45
C GLU A 19 -2.22 -23.95 12.25
N THR A 20 -1.26 -23.06 11.96
CA THR A 20 0.08 -23.09 12.57
C THR A 20 0.26 -22.06 13.68
N ASN A 21 -0.67 -21.11 13.82
CA ASN A 21 -0.58 -19.95 14.71
C ASN A 21 0.65 -19.05 14.45
N GLU A 22 1.29 -19.17 13.28
CA GLU A 22 2.42 -18.36 12.88
C GLU A 22 1.97 -16.97 12.38
N GLU A 23 2.65 -15.90 12.83
CA GLU A 23 2.47 -14.55 12.28
C GLU A 23 3.14 -14.42 10.91
N TYR A 24 2.36 -13.94 9.93
CA TYR A 24 2.84 -13.62 8.60
C TYR A 24 3.23 -12.15 8.54
N CYS A 25 4.36 -11.85 7.90
CA CYS A 25 4.81 -10.48 7.76
C CYS A 25 3.91 -9.71 6.81
N SER A 26 3.44 -8.54 7.23
CA SER A 26 2.66 -7.66 6.36
C SER A 26 3.50 -7.15 5.19
N VAL A 27 2.85 -6.89 4.05
CA VAL A 27 3.51 -6.32 2.85
C VAL A 27 4.17 -4.96 3.17
N SER A 28 3.51 -4.11 3.96
CA SER A 28 4.06 -2.82 4.40
C SER A 28 5.31 -2.97 5.27
N LYS A 29 5.30 -3.91 6.23
CA LYS A 29 6.44 -4.25 7.10
C LYS A 29 7.60 -4.84 6.28
N LEU A 30 7.31 -5.68 5.29
CA LEU A 30 8.31 -6.22 4.36
C LEU A 30 8.99 -5.09 3.59
N LEU A 31 8.23 -4.22 2.93
CA LEU A 31 8.77 -3.10 2.15
C LEU A 31 9.58 -2.13 3.02
N GLY A 32 9.17 -1.92 4.27
CA GLY A 32 9.92 -1.11 5.24
C GLY A 32 11.36 -1.59 5.47
N ARG A 33 11.63 -2.89 5.35
CA ARG A 33 12.99 -3.46 5.49
C ARG A 33 13.92 -3.02 4.37
N TYR A 34 13.37 -2.66 3.22
CA TYR A 34 14.12 -2.26 2.02
C TYR A 34 14.19 -0.74 1.83
N LYS A 35 13.69 0.05 2.77
CA LYS A 35 13.84 1.51 2.79
C LYS A 35 15.02 1.92 3.65
N GLU A 36 15.58 3.10 3.37
CA GLU A 36 16.51 3.74 4.27
C GLU A 36 15.81 4.22 5.54
N LYS A 37 16.49 4.11 6.67
CA LYS A 37 15.95 4.64 7.92
C LYS A 37 15.96 6.16 7.85
N PHE A 38 14.84 6.80 8.19
CA PHE A 38 14.81 8.25 8.35
C PHE A 38 15.53 8.63 9.64
N ASP A 39 16.65 9.36 9.52
CA ASP A 39 17.42 9.86 10.65
C ASP A 39 16.72 11.07 11.28
N ALA A 40 15.61 10.81 11.96
CA ALA A 40 14.77 11.85 12.55
C ALA A 40 15.57 12.70 13.55
N GLU A 41 16.50 12.10 14.28
CA GLU A 41 17.30 12.76 15.31
C GLU A 41 18.21 13.84 14.71
N ASN A 42 19.07 13.47 13.75
CA ASN A 42 20.01 14.44 13.18
C ASN A 42 19.30 15.47 12.28
N ILE A 43 18.27 15.05 11.55
CA ILE A 43 17.52 15.95 10.66
C ILE A 43 16.70 16.95 11.48
N SER A 44 16.05 16.52 12.57
CA SER A 44 15.29 17.43 13.42
C SER A 44 16.17 18.50 14.06
N LYS A 45 17.39 18.16 14.52
CA LYS A 45 18.38 19.15 15.01
C LYS A 45 18.73 20.20 13.97
N TRP A 46 18.97 19.78 12.73
CA TRP A 46 19.29 20.71 11.64
C TRP A 46 18.10 21.63 11.30
N VAL A 47 16.89 21.07 11.23
CA VAL A 47 15.66 21.85 10.96
C VAL A 47 15.38 22.84 12.09
N ALA A 48 15.51 22.40 13.35
CA ALA A 48 15.32 23.21 14.54
C ALA A 48 16.24 24.44 14.53
N LYS A 49 17.54 24.21 14.30
CA LYS A 49 18.54 25.29 14.14
C LYS A 49 18.18 26.26 13.02
N LYS A 50 17.72 25.75 11.87
CA LYS A 50 17.34 26.58 10.71
C LYS A 50 16.09 27.43 10.98
N ARG A 51 15.13 26.91 11.75
CA ARG A 51 13.85 27.59 12.06
C ARG A 51 13.91 28.43 13.34
N GLY A 52 14.97 28.33 14.13
CA GLY A 52 15.12 29.05 15.39
C GLY A 52 14.20 28.53 16.50
N VAL A 53 13.85 27.24 16.46
CA VAL A 53 12.98 26.55 17.43
C VAL A 53 13.71 25.36 18.06
N SER A 54 13.12 24.73 19.08
CA SER A 54 13.70 23.54 19.71
C SER A 54 13.55 22.28 18.84
N GLN A 55 14.40 21.28 19.08
CA GLN A 55 14.28 19.97 18.43
C GLN A 55 12.97 19.27 18.83
N GLU A 56 12.56 19.39 20.09
CA GLU A 56 11.31 18.82 20.61
C GLU A 56 10.08 19.37 19.87
N GLU A 57 10.04 20.67 19.58
CA GLU A 57 8.97 21.28 18.78
C GLU A 57 8.92 20.69 17.37
N ILE A 58 10.06 20.46 16.72
CA ILE A 58 10.11 19.84 15.38
C ILE A 58 9.63 18.39 15.42
N LEU A 59 10.09 17.61 16.39
CA LEU A 59 9.68 16.21 16.53
C LEU A 59 8.19 16.11 16.84
N LYS A 60 7.66 16.98 17.71
CA LYS A 60 6.24 17.06 18.00
C LYS A 60 5.43 17.45 16.78
N GLU A 61 5.84 18.49 16.03
CA GLU A 61 5.18 18.89 14.78
C GLU A 61 5.13 17.74 13.78
N TRP A 62 6.21 16.97 13.64
CA TRP A 62 6.23 15.82 12.73
C TRP A 62 5.30 14.70 13.19
N GLU A 63 5.27 14.39 14.48
CA GLU A 63 4.39 13.35 15.02
C GLU A 63 2.92 13.77 14.93
N ASP A 64 2.58 15.02 15.27
CA ASP A 64 1.23 15.57 15.13
C ASP A 64 0.75 15.51 13.67
N ASN A 65 1.60 15.93 12.72
CA ASN A 65 1.28 15.88 11.29
C ASN A 65 1.10 14.44 10.79
N LYS A 66 1.91 13.51 11.28
CA LYS A 66 1.82 12.08 10.94
C LYS A 66 0.51 11.48 11.46
N ASN A 67 0.16 11.72 12.72
CA ASN A 67 -1.07 11.20 13.33
C ASN A 67 -2.30 11.78 12.62
N PHE A 68 -2.32 13.09 12.39
CA PHE A 68 -3.40 13.73 11.65
C PHE A 68 -3.57 13.19 10.22
N ALA A 69 -2.46 12.93 9.51
CA ALA A 69 -2.49 12.32 8.19
C ALA A 69 -2.97 10.86 8.23
N CYS A 70 -2.60 10.11 9.27
CA CYS A 70 -3.02 8.73 9.48
C CYS A 70 -4.52 8.66 9.75
N ASP A 71 -5.02 9.42 10.72
CA ASP A 71 -6.43 9.43 11.13
C ASP A 71 -7.34 9.79 9.96
N ARG A 72 -6.97 10.85 9.22
CA ARG A 72 -7.69 11.26 8.01
C ARG A 72 -7.64 10.21 6.91
N GLY A 73 -6.50 9.53 6.74
CA GLY A 73 -6.36 8.44 5.79
C GLY A 73 -7.28 7.28 6.15
N THR A 74 -7.29 6.86 7.41
CA THR A 74 -8.13 5.77 7.92
C THR A 74 -9.62 6.07 7.75
N ASP A 75 -10.08 7.24 8.16
CA ASP A 75 -11.48 7.66 7.99
C ASP A 75 -11.91 7.63 6.52
N PHE A 76 -11.04 8.14 5.65
CA PHE A 76 -11.30 8.16 4.21
C PHE A 76 -11.33 6.76 3.58
N HIS A 77 -10.39 5.87 3.94
CA HIS A 77 -10.38 4.49 3.45
C HIS A 77 -11.63 3.74 3.91
N ALA A 78 -12.07 3.92 5.16
CA ALA A 78 -13.30 3.31 5.67
C ALA A 78 -14.54 3.76 4.88
N ALA A 79 -14.64 5.05 4.53
CA ALA A 79 -15.73 5.54 3.70
C ALA A 79 -15.73 4.93 2.28
N LEU A 80 -14.55 4.75 1.68
CA LEU A 80 -14.42 4.11 0.36
C LEU A 80 -14.68 2.61 0.42
N GLU A 81 -14.24 1.94 1.48
CA GLU A 81 -14.51 0.53 1.72
C GLU A 81 -16.01 0.28 1.83
N ASN A 82 -16.72 1.05 2.66
CA ASN A 82 -18.18 0.95 2.80
C ASN A 82 -18.90 1.21 1.47
N TYR A 83 -18.43 2.19 0.71
CA TYR A 83 -18.95 2.46 -0.62
C TYR A 83 -18.76 1.25 -1.56
N VAL A 84 -17.55 0.66 -1.61
CA VAL A 84 -17.27 -0.47 -2.51
C VAL A 84 -18.01 -1.73 -2.08
N LYS A 85 -18.08 -2.02 -0.78
CA LYS A 85 -18.70 -3.26 -0.26
C LYS A 85 -20.22 -3.21 -0.23
N TYR A 86 -20.79 -2.05 0.10
CA TYR A 86 -22.22 -1.92 0.44
C TYR A 86 -22.96 -0.87 -0.41
N GLY A 87 -22.25 -0.09 -1.23
CA GLY A 87 -22.83 1.04 -1.95
C GLY A 87 -23.15 2.24 -1.04
N GLU A 88 -22.68 2.23 0.20
CA GLU A 88 -22.93 3.29 1.17
C GLU A 88 -22.10 4.52 0.86
N VAL A 89 -22.76 5.66 0.65
CA VAL A 89 -22.09 6.93 0.33
C VAL A 89 -22.09 7.82 1.55
N ASP A 90 -20.92 8.02 2.16
CA ASP A 90 -20.73 9.06 3.17
C ASP A 90 -21.00 10.44 2.55
N PRO A 91 -21.97 11.23 3.07
CA PRO A 91 -22.26 12.57 2.56
C PRO A 91 -21.04 13.50 2.51
N LEU A 92 -20.08 13.35 3.43
CA LEU A 92 -18.84 14.12 3.47
C LEU A 92 -17.97 13.86 2.24
N TYR A 93 -17.95 12.61 1.77
CA TYR A 93 -17.08 12.15 0.68
C TYR A 93 -17.81 11.93 -0.65
N LYS A 94 -19.13 12.18 -0.71
CA LYS A 94 -19.97 11.96 -1.91
C LYS A 94 -19.34 12.43 -3.22
N LYS A 95 -18.91 13.69 -3.29
CA LYS A 95 -18.30 14.24 -4.53
C LYS A 95 -16.98 13.56 -4.91
N ILE A 96 -16.23 13.11 -3.91
CA ILE A 96 -14.96 12.40 -4.13
C ILE A 96 -15.24 10.99 -4.65
N ILE A 97 -16.25 10.31 -4.10
CA ILE A 97 -16.72 9.00 -4.55
C ILE A 97 -17.25 9.07 -5.99
N GLU A 98 -18.09 10.05 -6.31
CA GLU A 98 -18.59 10.27 -7.68
C GLU A 98 -17.43 10.46 -8.68
N LYS A 99 -16.41 11.24 -8.32
CA LYS A 99 -15.22 11.39 -9.16
C LYS A 99 -14.40 10.09 -9.27
N PHE A 100 -14.35 9.29 -8.22
CA PHE A 100 -13.68 7.98 -8.25
C PHE A 100 -14.38 7.03 -9.22
N GLN A 101 -15.72 6.94 -9.19
CA GLN A 101 -16.51 6.15 -10.14
C GLN A 101 -16.15 6.50 -11.58
N LEU A 102 -16.13 7.79 -11.92
CA LEU A 102 -15.75 8.26 -13.27
C LEU A 102 -14.32 7.84 -13.67
N LYS A 103 -13.40 7.74 -12.71
CA LYS A 103 -12.05 7.22 -12.97
C LYS A 103 -12.07 5.71 -13.19
N VAL A 104 -12.80 4.96 -12.38
CA VAL A 104 -12.94 3.50 -12.55
C VAL A 104 -13.50 3.18 -13.94
N GLU A 105 -14.61 3.80 -14.33
CA GLU A 105 -15.22 3.62 -15.66
C GLU A 105 -14.26 3.95 -16.80
N LYS A 106 -13.46 5.01 -16.65
CA LYS A 106 -12.50 5.44 -17.67
C LYS A 106 -11.31 4.49 -17.81
N TYR A 107 -10.77 3.99 -16.70
CA TYR A 107 -9.50 3.26 -16.68
C TYR A 107 -9.67 1.74 -16.64
N ILE A 108 -10.83 1.24 -16.22
CA ILE A 108 -11.11 -0.18 -16.03
C ILE A 108 -12.45 -0.53 -16.70
N PRO A 109 -12.46 -0.79 -18.01
CA PRO A 109 -13.67 -1.28 -18.68
C PRO A 109 -13.94 -2.75 -18.33
N ASN A 110 -15.21 -3.16 -18.42
CA ASN A 110 -15.66 -4.56 -18.31
C ASN A 110 -15.34 -5.22 -16.96
N ILE A 111 -15.61 -4.51 -15.87
CA ILE A 111 -15.51 -5.04 -14.50
C ILE A 111 -16.63 -6.04 -14.29
N SER A 112 -16.28 -7.28 -13.94
CA SER A 112 -17.23 -8.29 -13.49
C SER A 112 -17.56 -8.14 -12.01
N GLU A 113 -16.54 -7.86 -11.19
CA GLU A 113 -16.70 -7.71 -9.74
C GLU A 113 -15.60 -6.82 -9.15
N ILE A 114 -15.94 -6.11 -8.07
CA ILE A 114 -15.02 -5.29 -7.29
C ILE A 114 -15.01 -5.78 -5.84
N TYR A 115 -13.81 -5.98 -5.31
CA TYR A 115 -13.58 -6.35 -3.92
C TYR A 115 -12.84 -5.22 -3.21
N SER A 116 -13.15 -5.02 -1.93
CA SER A 116 -12.38 -4.13 -1.05
C SER A 116 -11.88 -4.87 0.18
N GLU A 117 -10.72 -4.47 0.69
CA GLU A 117 -9.99 -5.14 1.78
C GLU A 117 -9.78 -6.63 1.51
N LYS A 118 -9.39 -6.99 0.28
CA LYS A 118 -9.17 -8.39 -0.08
C LYS A 118 -7.93 -8.91 0.61
N LEU A 119 -8.10 -9.88 1.50
CA LEU A 119 -7.02 -10.58 2.17
C LEU A 119 -6.26 -11.48 1.19
N LEU A 120 -4.95 -11.28 1.12
CA LEU A 120 -4.03 -11.99 0.24
C LEU A 120 -2.85 -12.51 1.06
N TYR A 121 -2.31 -13.68 0.69
CA TYR A 121 -1.22 -14.31 1.41
C TYR A 121 -0.37 -15.20 0.51
N ASN A 122 0.83 -15.52 1.01
CA ASN A 122 1.70 -16.52 0.44
C ASN A 122 2.39 -17.31 1.55
N HIS A 123 2.11 -18.62 1.62
CA HIS A 123 2.67 -19.51 2.63
C HIS A 123 4.19 -19.72 2.48
N ASP A 124 4.70 -19.81 1.25
CA ASP A 124 6.12 -20.06 0.98
C ASP A 124 7.03 -18.95 1.49
N PHE A 125 6.54 -17.72 1.48
CA PHE A 125 7.24 -16.53 1.97
C PHE A 125 6.76 -16.07 3.35
N LYS A 126 5.71 -16.68 3.91
CA LYS A 126 5.05 -16.26 5.17
C LYS A 126 4.73 -14.77 5.17
N ILE A 127 4.10 -14.30 4.10
CA ILE A 127 3.65 -12.92 3.94
C ILE A 127 2.14 -12.85 3.73
N ALA A 128 1.53 -11.77 4.18
CA ALA A 128 0.13 -11.48 3.97
C ALA A 128 -0.12 -9.97 3.89
N GLY A 129 -1.30 -9.58 3.42
CA GLY A 129 -1.76 -8.20 3.42
C GLY A 129 -3.19 -8.09 2.91
N THR A 130 -3.80 -6.93 3.13
CA THR A 130 -5.08 -6.57 2.51
C THR A 130 -4.84 -5.56 1.40
N SER A 131 -5.42 -5.81 0.22
CA SER A 131 -5.45 -4.82 -0.86
C SER A 131 -6.73 -4.01 -0.77
N ASP A 132 -6.63 -2.69 -0.85
CA ASP A 132 -7.80 -1.79 -0.80
C ASP A 132 -8.83 -2.13 -1.88
N LEU A 133 -8.35 -2.47 -3.09
CA LEU A 133 -9.19 -2.78 -4.25
C LEU A 133 -8.64 -3.96 -5.06
N LEU A 134 -9.54 -4.83 -5.49
CA LEU A 134 -9.30 -5.82 -6.53
C LEU A 134 -10.49 -5.83 -7.49
N PHE A 135 -10.21 -5.60 -8.76
CA PHE A 135 -11.20 -5.62 -9.84
C PHE A 135 -11.03 -6.91 -10.64
N GLU A 136 -12.03 -7.78 -10.63
CA GLU A 136 -12.11 -8.87 -11.59
C GLU A 136 -12.75 -8.38 -12.88
N LEU A 137 -12.23 -8.85 -14.01
CA LEU A 137 -12.69 -8.47 -15.33
C LEU A 137 -13.37 -9.65 -16.01
N GLU A 138 -14.29 -9.35 -16.93
CA GLU A 138 -15.04 -10.33 -17.71
C GLU A 138 -14.15 -11.30 -18.51
N ASP A 139 -12.93 -10.89 -18.87
CA ASP A 139 -11.95 -11.71 -19.60
C ASP A 139 -11.17 -12.71 -18.72
N GLY A 140 -11.52 -12.82 -17.44
CA GLY A 140 -10.87 -13.73 -16.49
C GLY A 140 -9.53 -13.22 -15.94
N THR A 141 -9.18 -11.96 -16.21
CA THR A 141 -8.03 -11.29 -15.59
C THR A 141 -8.47 -10.38 -14.44
N PHE A 142 -7.51 -9.77 -13.73
CA PHE A 142 -7.82 -8.83 -12.65
C PHE A 142 -6.85 -7.64 -12.62
N ILE A 143 -7.26 -6.58 -11.93
CA ILE A 143 -6.46 -5.39 -11.62
C ILE A 143 -6.42 -5.19 -10.11
N ILE A 144 -5.25 -4.85 -9.56
CA ILE A 144 -5.16 -4.39 -8.16
C ILE A 144 -5.14 -2.86 -8.14
N GLY A 145 -5.97 -2.30 -7.26
CA GLY A 145 -6.01 -0.87 -6.97
C GLY A 145 -5.63 -0.57 -5.52
N ASP A 146 -5.13 0.62 -5.28
CA ASP A 146 -4.83 1.10 -3.93
C ASP A 146 -5.11 2.61 -3.86
N PHE A 147 -5.72 3.03 -2.76
CA PHE A 147 -6.05 4.43 -2.48
C PHE A 147 -4.88 5.09 -1.76
N LYS A 148 -4.50 6.28 -2.23
CA LYS A 148 -3.43 7.06 -1.63
C LYS A 148 -3.84 8.52 -1.42
N THR A 149 -3.68 9.00 -0.20
CA THR A 149 -4.01 10.38 0.22
C THR A 149 -2.79 11.16 0.72
N ASN A 150 -1.59 10.59 0.58
CA ASN A 150 -0.36 11.25 1.00
C ASN A 150 -0.17 12.60 0.28
N LYS A 151 0.30 13.60 1.03
CA LYS A 151 0.38 15.00 0.59
C LYS A 151 1.19 15.22 -0.69
N LYS A 152 2.21 14.40 -0.94
CA LYS A 152 3.08 14.49 -2.12
C LYS A 152 3.26 13.11 -2.73
N PHE A 153 3.06 12.99 -4.03
CA PHE A 153 3.34 11.79 -4.80
C PHE A 153 4.57 12.02 -5.70
N ARG A 154 5.68 11.35 -5.41
CA ARG A 154 6.92 11.52 -6.17
C ARG A 154 7.20 10.30 -7.04
N PHE A 155 7.67 10.59 -8.25
CA PHE A 155 8.15 9.59 -9.22
C PHE A 155 9.65 9.33 -9.10
N GLY A 156 10.34 10.03 -8.20
CA GLY A 156 11.77 9.89 -7.91
C GLY A 156 12.11 10.42 -6.51
N SER A 157 13.35 10.19 -6.08
CA SER A 157 13.80 10.67 -4.76
C SER A 157 14.37 12.09 -4.85
N ASP A 158 13.83 13.00 -4.03
CA ASP A 158 14.30 14.40 -3.96
C ASP A 158 15.76 14.52 -3.49
N TYR A 159 16.25 13.51 -2.76
CA TYR A 159 17.58 13.51 -2.12
C TYR A 159 18.48 12.38 -2.63
N GLY A 160 18.15 11.80 -3.79
CA GLY A 160 18.93 10.69 -4.37
C GLY A 160 18.95 9.45 -3.47
N LYS A 161 17.90 9.21 -2.68
CA LYS A 161 17.76 7.97 -1.92
C LYS A 161 17.33 6.84 -2.83
N TRP A 162 17.92 5.68 -2.60
CA TRP A 162 17.63 4.44 -3.31
C TRP A 162 17.15 3.39 -2.30
N MET A 163 16.33 2.46 -2.76
CA MET A 163 15.96 1.31 -1.95
C MET A 163 17.22 0.48 -1.60
N LYS A 164 17.15 -0.35 -0.56
CA LYS A 164 18.23 -1.29 -0.22
C LYS A 164 18.26 -2.46 -1.20
N ALA A 165 19.42 -3.12 -1.29
CA ALA A 165 19.56 -4.36 -2.03
C ALA A 165 18.46 -5.38 -1.63
N PRO A 166 17.87 -6.13 -2.59
CA PRO A 166 18.24 -6.23 -4.01
C PRO A 166 17.52 -5.21 -4.92
N LEU A 167 16.92 -4.16 -4.36
CA LEU A 167 16.09 -3.19 -5.09
C LEU A 167 16.80 -1.85 -5.33
N ASN A 168 18.11 -1.78 -5.13
CA ASN A 168 18.89 -0.54 -5.12
C ASN A 168 19.06 0.16 -6.48
N HIS A 169 18.47 -0.39 -7.54
CA HIS A 169 18.24 0.30 -8.81
C HIS A 169 16.95 1.13 -8.83
N LEU A 170 16.12 1.05 -7.79
CA LEU A 170 14.88 1.81 -7.64
C LEU A 170 15.10 2.97 -6.66
N SER A 171 14.68 4.16 -7.06
CA SER A 171 14.67 5.30 -6.15
C SER A 171 13.65 5.08 -5.04
N GLU A 172 13.98 5.50 -3.81
CA GLU A 172 13.04 5.47 -2.69
C GLU A 172 12.04 6.63 -2.85
N CYS A 173 10.91 6.35 -3.50
CA CYS A 173 9.83 7.29 -3.78
C CYS A 173 8.45 6.60 -3.73
N GLU A 174 7.38 7.40 -3.64
CA GLU A 174 6.00 6.88 -3.55
C GLU A 174 5.66 5.95 -4.72
N PHE A 175 6.01 6.35 -5.95
CA PHE A 175 5.72 5.55 -7.14
C PHE A 175 6.28 4.13 -7.04
N ASN A 176 7.59 3.99 -6.77
CA ASN A 176 8.23 2.68 -6.70
C ASN A 176 7.75 1.85 -5.51
N ILE A 177 7.57 2.49 -4.35
CA ILE A 177 7.13 1.80 -3.12
C ILE A 177 5.72 1.24 -3.32
N TYR A 178 4.80 2.05 -3.85
CA TYR A 178 3.41 1.63 -4.05
C TYR A 178 3.27 0.67 -5.23
N ALA A 179 4.07 0.81 -6.30
CA ALA A 179 4.13 -0.18 -7.38
C ALA A 179 4.56 -1.55 -6.86
N LEU A 180 5.59 -1.61 -6.01
CA LEU A 180 6.01 -2.86 -5.37
C LEU A 180 4.93 -3.43 -4.46
N GLN A 181 4.25 -2.60 -3.67
CA GLN A 181 3.14 -3.04 -2.82
C GLN A 181 2.01 -3.68 -3.64
N LEU A 182 1.50 -2.95 -4.63
CA LEU A 182 0.47 -3.42 -5.57
C LEU A 182 0.90 -4.69 -6.29
N GLY A 183 2.15 -4.76 -6.73
CA GLY A 183 2.68 -5.93 -7.40
C GLY A 183 2.82 -7.14 -6.47
N ILE A 184 3.14 -6.97 -5.18
CA ILE A 184 3.14 -8.11 -4.24
C ILE A 184 1.71 -8.65 -4.08
N TYR A 185 0.70 -7.78 -3.99
CA TYR A 185 -0.71 -8.20 -3.99
C TYR A 185 -1.10 -8.91 -5.28
N GLY A 186 -0.73 -8.35 -6.44
CA GLY A 186 -0.97 -8.99 -7.74
C GLY A 186 -0.34 -10.38 -7.82
N PHE A 187 0.92 -10.51 -7.40
CA PHE A 187 1.64 -11.78 -7.36
C PHE A 187 0.96 -12.81 -6.45
N MET A 188 0.55 -12.43 -5.24
CA MET A 188 -0.17 -13.32 -4.33
C MET A 188 -1.50 -13.76 -4.93
N ASN A 189 -2.27 -12.83 -5.52
CA ASN A 189 -3.55 -13.17 -6.14
C ASN A 189 -3.41 -14.07 -7.37
N GLU A 190 -2.38 -13.88 -8.21
CA GLU A 190 -2.07 -14.80 -9.32
C GLU A 190 -1.80 -16.23 -8.82
N ILE A 191 -1.09 -16.37 -7.71
CA ILE A 191 -0.79 -17.69 -7.13
C ILE A 191 -2.05 -18.35 -6.59
N LEU A 192 -2.87 -17.61 -5.85
CA LEU A 192 -4.08 -18.10 -5.19
C LEU A 192 -5.16 -18.49 -6.20
N THR A 193 -5.36 -17.69 -7.25
CA THR A 193 -6.52 -17.82 -8.15
C THR A 193 -6.18 -18.39 -9.53
N LYS A 194 -4.90 -18.40 -9.92
CA LYS A 194 -4.41 -18.69 -11.29
C LYS A 194 -4.89 -17.70 -12.35
N LYS A 195 -5.63 -16.66 -12.00
CA LYS A 195 -5.96 -15.53 -12.89
C LYS A 195 -4.70 -14.70 -13.13
N LYS A 196 -4.63 -13.98 -14.26
CA LYS A 196 -3.49 -13.09 -14.58
C LYS A 196 -3.77 -11.68 -14.11
N CYS A 197 -2.75 -11.03 -13.53
CA CYS A 197 -2.79 -9.62 -13.21
C CYS A 197 -2.60 -8.80 -14.49
N LYS A 198 -3.63 -8.07 -14.92
CA LYS A 198 -3.62 -7.24 -16.14
C LYS A 198 -3.07 -5.84 -15.91
N GLY A 199 -3.20 -5.33 -14.69
CA GLY A 199 -2.76 -3.98 -14.37
C GLY A 199 -2.70 -3.71 -12.88
N LEU A 200 -1.95 -2.67 -12.52
CA LEU A 200 -1.82 -2.14 -11.17
C LEU A 200 -2.07 -0.64 -11.24
N LEU A 201 -3.02 -0.15 -10.45
CA LEU A 201 -3.44 1.25 -10.49
C LEU A 201 -3.36 1.87 -9.10
N ILE A 202 -2.69 3.01 -9.01
CA ILE A 202 -2.76 3.85 -7.81
C ILE A 202 -3.81 4.93 -8.05
N PHE A 203 -4.80 4.99 -7.17
CA PHE A 203 -5.76 6.09 -7.12
C PHE A 203 -5.24 7.09 -6.10
N TRP A 204 -4.57 8.14 -6.56
CA TRP A 204 -4.03 9.19 -5.70
C TRP A 204 -5.03 10.35 -5.62
N LEU A 205 -5.50 10.64 -4.41
CA LEU A 205 -6.38 11.77 -4.13
C LEU A 205 -5.56 12.95 -3.64
N ASP A 206 -5.58 14.03 -4.42
CA ASP A 206 -5.13 15.33 -3.91
C ASP A 206 -6.22 15.90 -3.00
N MET A 207 -5.98 15.78 -1.69
CA MET A 207 -6.90 16.24 -0.64
C MET A 207 -7.15 17.75 -0.66
N ASN A 208 -6.31 18.55 -1.34
CA ASN A 208 -6.53 19.99 -1.45
C ASN A 208 -7.54 20.33 -2.54
N THR A 209 -7.58 19.55 -3.63
CA THR A 209 -8.46 19.79 -4.78
C THR A 209 -9.65 18.82 -4.84
N GLY A 210 -9.60 17.73 -4.06
CA GLY A 210 -10.58 16.66 -4.09
C GLY A 210 -10.64 15.96 -5.44
N ASN A 211 -9.50 15.87 -6.15
CA ASN A 211 -9.39 15.26 -7.47
C ASN A 211 -8.52 14.01 -7.43
N TRP A 212 -8.94 13.02 -8.21
CA TRP A 212 -8.21 11.78 -8.40
C TRP A 212 -7.27 11.84 -9.60
N GLU A 213 -6.02 11.48 -9.34
CA GLU A 213 -5.07 11.04 -10.34
C GLU A 213 -5.03 9.51 -10.34
N VAL A 214 -5.08 8.91 -11.53
CA VAL A 214 -4.92 7.45 -11.68
C VAL A 214 -3.56 7.22 -12.30
N ILE A 215 -2.71 6.49 -11.57
CA ILE A 215 -1.31 6.28 -11.91
C ILE A 215 -1.12 4.79 -12.16
N PRO A 216 -1.07 4.35 -13.44
CA PRO A 216 -0.70 2.99 -13.78
C PRO A 216 0.75 2.70 -13.40
N THR A 217 1.01 1.50 -12.91
CA THR A 217 2.37 1.07 -12.55
C THR A 217 2.75 -0.23 -13.25
N ASN A 218 4.06 -0.44 -13.42
CA ASN A 218 4.59 -1.70 -13.91
C ASN A 218 4.47 -2.78 -12.83
N PHE A 219 4.26 -4.04 -13.23
CA PHE A 219 4.11 -5.14 -12.28
C PHE A 219 5.41 -5.43 -11.49
N MET A 220 6.59 -5.19 -12.09
CA MET A 220 7.89 -5.40 -11.41
C MET A 220 8.05 -6.82 -10.82
N LYS A 221 7.48 -7.82 -11.51
CA LYS A 221 7.41 -9.22 -11.03
C LYS A 221 8.79 -9.81 -10.73
N HIS A 222 9.81 -9.43 -11.51
CA HIS A 222 11.18 -9.86 -11.28
C HIS A 222 11.73 -9.29 -9.97
N GLU A 223 11.60 -7.98 -9.72
CA GLU A 223 12.00 -7.30 -8.49
C GLU A 223 11.29 -7.88 -7.26
N ILE A 224 9.99 -8.17 -7.39
CA ILE A 224 9.19 -8.79 -6.32
C ILE A 224 9.75 -10.16 -5.96
N ILE A 225 9.99 -11.02 -6.95
CA ILE A 225 10.54 -12.36 -6.71
C ILE A 225 11.95 -12.27 -6.11
N LEU A 226 12.80 -11.37 -6.60
CA LEU A 226 14.13 -11.13 -6.03
C LEU A 226 14.05 -10.72 -4.56
N MET A 227 13.19 -9.76 -4.24
CA MET A 227 12.98 -9.26 -2.88
C MET A 227 12.43 -10.34 -1.95
N LEU A 228 11.45 -11.13 -2.40
CA LEU A 228 10.85 -12.22 -1.61
C LEU A 228 11.86 -13.34 -1.35
N ASN A 229 12.67 -13.70 -2.33
CA ASN A 229 13.74 -14.68 -2.16
C ASN A 229 14.82 -14.18 -1.19
N HIS A 230 15.21 -12.92 -1.30
CA HIS A 230 16.15 -12.30 -0.37
C HIS A 230 15.59 -12.28 1.06
N TYR A 231 14.32 -11.91 1.21
CA TYR A 231 13.61 -11.93 2.50
C TYR A 231 13.59 -13.34 3.11
N LYS A 232 13.22 -14.36 2.34
CA LYS A 232 13.17 -15.76 2.80
C LYS A 232 14.53 -16.27 3.29
N LYS A 233 15.62 -15.93 2.59
CA LYS A 233 16.98 -16.28 3.02
C LYS A 233 17.33 -15.67 4.38
N ASN A 234 16.99 -14.40 4.59
CA ASN A 234 17.35 -13.68 5.80
C ASN A 234 16.52 -14.04 7.04
N ILE A 235 15.31 -14.58 6.89
CA ILE A 235 14.54 -15.12 8.03
C ILE A 235 15.06 -16.49 8.45
N ASN A 236 15.55 -17.29 7.51
CA ASN A 236 16.07 -18.63 7.77
C ASN A 236 17.54 -18.63 8.22
N THR A 237 18.15 -17.45 8.38
CA THR A 237 19.49 -17.32 8.94
C THR A 237 19.34 -16.97 10.42
N PRO A 238 19.80 -17.82 11.37
CA PRO A 238 19.82 -17.44 12.78
C PRO A 238 20.62 -16.15 12.96
N GLN A 239 20.07 -15.21 13.73
CA GLN A 239 20.84 -14.07 14.24
C GLN A 239 21.99 -14.55 15.13
#